data_AF-A0AAV5W9F4-F1
#
_entry.id   AF-A0AAV5W9F4-F1
#
_cell.length_a   1.000
_cell.length_b   1.000
_cell.length_c   1.000
_cell.angle_alpha   90.00
_cell.angle_beta   90.00
_cell.angle_gamma   90.00
#
_symmetry.space_group_name_H-M   'P 1'
#
loop_
_entity.id
_entity.type
_entity.pdbx_description
1 polymer ?
#
loop_
_entity_poly.entity_id
_entity_poly.type
_entity_poly.pdbx_seq_one_letter_code
_entity_poly.pdbx_strand_id
1 'polypeptide(L)'
;TAANASIIQVEDSLMFYSTHGDTTYRVISQAVAATSMIIQKLMEETEYSIIYEPVAAYVHLQDRLFVMEALNDYDASEREGLGKINNLTSQLKAVLLKQFQETPWMNVKNEFGFDILSQYEMILDELTVVTDFDSFDRNLTSMRQINRDMSARCFEHSKRTTGCGWFDVAHSFMATWMELDEKYTKWEDWTEVERISHNFQYNAVNYVNYGTILILAPTAFPLAQNSTDATMLAFAGDIIGHELYHSFITEELLTRSDIYRSEAVCIQNHYVKNCKIFAEGDCWSGEDTFLEDGPDVEGLRAAYEMLKNTFTDEQLKELEYPELKISVEQSFFYSLAMRSCADVGSGEANEHSPDNIRVNALVSQMPEFTRAFECTEGDLLYAHPDEICYLFGANSIGKYTAETESDEND
;
A
#
# COMPACT_ATOMS: atom_id res chain seq x y z
N THR A 1 25.75 -9.67 5.78
CA THR A 1 25.73 -9.71 4.30
C THR A 1 24.36 -9.31 3.76
N ALA A 2 23.75 -8.29 4.35
CA ALA A 2 22.35 -7.89 4.15
C ALA A 2 22.17 -6.62 3.28
N ALA A 3 23.14 -6.31 2.41
CA ALA A 3 23.15 -5.06 1.63
C ALA A 3 22.79 -5.23 0.14
N ASN A 4 22.52 -6.45 -0.33
CA ASN A 4 22.35 -6.70 -1.77
C ASN A 4 20.88 -6.70 -2.26
N ALA A 5 19.90 -6.85 -1.38
CA ALA A 5 18.49 -6.89 -1.79
C ALA A 5 17.92 -5.48 -2.10
N SER A 6 18.40 -4.45 -1.40
CA SER A 6 17.98 -3.06 -1.64
C SER A 6 18.60 -2.42 -2.89
N ILE A 7 19.78 -2.90 -3.32
CA ILE A 7 20.47 -2.39 -4.52
C ILE A 7 19.70 -2.76 -5.79
N ILE A 8 19.11 -3.96 -5.83
CA ILE A 8 18.39 -4.47 -7.00
C ILE A 8 17.11 -3.66 -7.26
N GLN A 9 16.37 -3.26 -6.22
CA GLN A 9 15.13 -2.51 -6.39
C GLN A 9 15.33 -1.01 -6.74
N VAL A 10 16.47 -0.41 -6.36
CA VAL A 10 16.84 0.97 -6.78
C VAL A 10 17.27 0.96 -8.25
N GLU A 11 18.08 -0.03 -8.66
CA GLU A 11 18.45 -0.22 -10.06
C GLU A 11 17.23 -0.52 -10.93
N ASP A 12 16.25 -1.29 -10.45
CA ASP A 12 15.02 -1.60 -11.20
C ASP A 12 14.10 -0.39 -11.33
N SER A 13 13.96 0.43 -10.28
CA SER A 13 13.21 1.68 -10.33
C SER A 13 13.87 2.72 -11.25
N LEU A 14 15.21 2.84 -11.20
CA LEU A 14 15.99 3.71 -12.09
C LEU A 14 16.00 3.19 -13.53
N MET A 15 16.09 1.88 -13.71
CA MET A 15 16.03 1.22 -15.01
C MET A 15 14.65 1.40 -15.62
N PHE A 16 13.58 1.30 -14.83
CA PHE A 16 12.21 1.61 -15.18
C PHE A 16 12.05 3.07 -15.70
N TYR A 17 12.54 4.08 -14.98
CA TYR A 17 12.51 5.48 -15.43
C TYR A 17 13.44 5.76 -16.62
N SER A 18 14.54 5.03 -16.76
CA SER A 18 15.51 5.21 -17.86
C SER A 18 15.12 4.51 -19.16
N THR A 19 14.31 3.45 -19.11
CA THR A 19 13.90 2.68 -20.29
C THR A 19 12.60 3.18 -20.93
N HIS A 20 11.72 3.82 -20.15
CA HIS A 20 10.41 4.29 -20.63
C HIS A 20 10.30 5.82 -20.72
N GLY A 21 11.33 6.55 -20.31
CA GLY A 21 11.40 8.00 -20.38
C GLY A 21 12.18 8.51 -21.61
N ASP A 22 11.72 9.62 -22.19
CA ASP A 22 12.46 10.40 -23.20
C ASP A 22 13.87 10.80 -22.68
N THR A 23 14.75 11.24 -23.58
CA THR A 23 16.14 11.67 -23.34
C THR A 23 16.38 12.56 -22.11
N THR A 24 15.37 13.30 -21.65
CA THR A 24 15.36 14.07 -20.40
C THR A 24 15.45 13.18 -19.14
N TYR A 25 14.77 12.02 -19.11
CA TYR A 25 14.77 11.05 -18.00
C TYR A 25 16.13 10.35 -17.79
N ARG A 26 17.00 10.37 -18.81
CA ARG A 26 18.38 9.88 -18.70
C ARG A 26 19.28 10.81 -17.88
N VAL A 27 18.92 12.09 -17.78
CA VAL A 27 19.64 13.08 -16.94
C VAL A 27 19.16 12.98 -15.50
N ILE A 28 17.86 12.73 -15.30
CA ILE A 28 17.21 12.44 -14.03
C ILE A 28 17.87 11.26 -13.31
N SER A 29 17.93 10.12 -14.00
CA SER A 29 18.54 8.89 -13.48
C SER A 29 20.03 9.03 -13.14
N GLN A 30 20.79 9.84 -13.88
CA GLN A 30 22.23 10.02 -13.66
C GLN A 30 22.58 10.91 -12.46
N ALA A 31 21.77 11.94 -12.17
CA ALA A 31 21.99 12.85 -11.06
C ALA A 31 21.51 12.29 -9.71
N VAL A 32 20.36 11.60 -9.72
CA VAL A 32 19.85 10.81 -8.59
C VAL A 32 20.85 9.71 -8.24
N ALA A 33 21.33 8.95 -9.25
CA ALA A 33 22.37 7.94 -9.03
C ALA A 33 23.65 8.53 -8.41
N ALA A 34 24.11 9.71 -8.85
CA ALA A 34 25.34 10.29 -8.31
C ALA A 34 25.23 10.74 -6.84
N THR A 35 24.08 11.29 -6.43
CA THR A 35 23.86 11.76 -5.05
C THR A 35 23.59 10.58 -4.12
N SER A 36 22.78 9.63 -4.56
CA SER A 36 22.48 8.39 -3.83
C SER A 36 23.72 7.51 -3.70
N MET A 37 24.58 7.39 -4.73
CA MET A 37 25.84 6.62 -4.62
C MET A 37 26.84 7.23 -3.62
N ILE A 38 26.90 8.55 -3.48
CA ILE A 38 27.82 9.19 -2.52
C ILE A 38 27.35 8.94 -1.09
N ILE A 39 26.04 9.03 -0.84
CA ILE A 39 25.45 8.83 0.48
C ILE A 39 25.38 7.34 0.85
N GLN A 40 24.99 6.48 -0.09
CA GLN A 40 24.98 5.02 0.06
C GLN A 40 26.38 4.49 0.33
N LYS A 41 27.42 5.00 -0.33
CA LYS A 41 28.80 4.63 -0.05
C LYS A 41 29.28 5.10 1.33
N LEU A 42 28.75 6.21 1.84
CA LEU A 42 28.96 6.62 3.23
C LEU A 42 28.23 5.69 4.22
N MET A 43 27.11 5.09 3.82
CA MET A 43 26.33 4.14 4.63
C MET A 43 26.92 2.72 4.64
N GLU A 44 27.42 2.24 3.49
CA GLU A 44 28.09 0.93 3.36
C GLU A 44 29.36 0.83 4.21
N GLU A 45 30.02 1.96 4.49
CA GLU A 45 31.20 2.03 5.35
C GLU A 45 30.86 2.09 6.85
N THR A 46 29.57 2.07 7.24
CA THR A 46 29.11 2.16 8.63
C THR A 46 28.30 0.94 9.06
N GLU A 47 28.76 0.22 10.10
CA GLU A 47 28.07 -0.96 10.67
C GLU A 47 26.80 -0.65 11.49
N TYR A 48 26.34 0.61 11.55
CA TYR A 48 25.32 1.04 12.53
C TYR A 48 23.96 1.40 11.91
N SER A 49 22.93 0.64 12.30
CA SER A 49 21.52 0.81 11.89
C SER A 49 20.87 2.12 12.36
N ILE A 50 21.32 2.71 13.48
CA ILE A 50 20.69 3.89 14.13
C ILE A 50 20.79 5.16 13.26
N ILE A 51 21.66 5.17 12.25
CA ILE A 51 21.95 6.34 11.40
C ILE A 51 21.24 6.24 10.04
N TYR A 52 20.63 5.09 9.75
CA TYR A 52 19.98 4.82 8.47
C TYR A 52 18.82 5.78 8.22
N GLU A 53 17.95 6.00 9.20
CA GLU A 53 16.70 6.76 9.01
C GLU A 53 16.92 8.24 8.63
N PRO A 54 17.73 9.05 9.34
CA PRO A 54 17.86 10.47 9.01
C PRO A 54 18.60 10.72 7.68
N VAL A 55 19.53 9.82 7.34
CA VAL A 55 20.26 9.87 6.08
C VAL A 55 19.35 9.44 4.91
N ALA A 56 18.56 8.38 5.10
CA ALA A 56 17.57 7.94 4.13
C ALA A 56 16.50 9.02 3.87
N ALA A 57 15.95 9.65 4.91
CA ALA A 57 14.98 10.72 4.77
C ALA A 57 15.52 11.91 3.94
N TYR A 58 16.80 12.26 4.10
CA TYR A 58 17.42 13.30 3.27
C TYR A 58 17.55 12.89 1.80
N VAL A 59 17.92 11.64 1.53
CA VAL A 59 17.97 11.08 0.16
C VAL A 59 16.58 11.11 -0.48
N HIS A 60 15.57 10.61 0.23
CA HIS A 60 14.19 10.60 -0.24
C HIS A 60 13.65 12.01 -0.52
N LEU A 61 14.02 12.99 0.32
CA LEU A 61 13.70 14.40 0.05
C LEU A 61 14.36 14.92 -1.23
N GLN A 62 15.63 14.56 -1.52
CA GLN A 62 16.26 14.96 -2.79
C GLN A 62 15.55 14.33 -3.98
N ASP A 63 15.29 13.02 -3.91
CA ASP A 63 14.61 12.29 -4.97
C ASP A 63 13.23 12.90 -5.24
N ARG A 64 12.54 13.33 -4.18
CA ARG A 64 11.19 13.89 -4.28
C ARG A 64 11.23 15.28 -4.88
N LEU A 65 12.11 16.15 -4.38
CA LEU A 65 12.35 17.44 -5.01
C LEU A 65 12.66 17.31 -6.50
N PHE A 66 13.50 16.34 -6.85
CA PHE A 66 13.89 16.10 -8.23
C PHE A 66 12.69 15.67 -9.09
N VAL A 67 11.95 14.65 -8.66
CA VAL A 67 10.77 14.13 -9.38
C VAL A 67 9.71 15.23 -9.51
N MET A 68 9.42 15.97 -8.45
CA MET A 68 8.42 17.03 -8.47
C MET A 68 8.85 18.26 -9.29
N GLU A 69 10.15 18.58 -9.34
CA GLU A 69 10.69 19.58 -10.25
C GLU A 69 10.49 19.17 -11.70
N ALA A 70 10.81 17.93 -12.04
CA ALA A 70 10.56 17.39 -13.36
C ALA A 70 9.05 17.48 -13.69
N LEU A 71 8.18 17.01 -12.79
CA LEU A 71 6.73 16.97 -12.99
C LEU A 71 6.07 18.34 -13.15
N ASN A 72 6.61 19.38 -12.51
CA ASN A 72 6.11 20.75 -12.68
C ASN A 72 6.31 21.30 -14.10
N ASP A 73 7.27 20.76 -14.84
CA ASP A 73 7.55 21.15 -16.23
C ASP A 73 6.61 20.46 -17.25
N TYR A 74 5.80 19.49 -16.81
CA TYR A 74 4.86 18.75 -17.67
C TYR A 74 3.55 19.52 -17.90
N ASP A 75 2.90 19.22 -19.03
CA ASP A 75 1.72 19.92 -19.50
C ASP A 75 0.47 19.55 -18.67
N ALA A 76 -0.60 20.33 -18.80
CA ALA A 76 -1.81 20.16 -17.99
C ALA A 76 -2.51 18.79 -18.16
N SER A 77 -2.30 18.09 -19.29
CA SER A 77 -2.86 16.75 -19.57
C SER A 77 -2.19 15.64 -18.76
N GLU A 78 -0.91 15.77 -18.41
CA GLU A 78 -0.21 14.78 -17.58
C GLU A 78 -0.59 14.92 -16.10
N ARG A 79 -1.20 16.06 -15.73
CA ARG A 79 -1.81 16.31 -14.42
C ARG A 79 -3.22 15.70 -14.28
N GLU A 80 -3.78 15.14 -15.36
CA GLU A 80 -5.08 14.46 -15.35
C GLU A 80 -5.07 13.19 -14.50
N GLY A 81 -3.91 12.52 -14.37
CA GLY A 81 -3.74 11.33 -13.51
C GLY A 81 -4.11 11.58 -12.04
N LEU A 82 -3.88 12.80 -11.54
CA LEU A 82 -4.19 13.16 -10.16
C LEU A 82 -5.69 13.30 -9.90
N GLY A 83 -6.40 13.84 -10.89
CA GLY A 83 -7.86 13.85 -10.89
C GLY A 83 -8.40 12.42 -10.86
N LYS A 84 -7.74 11.48 -11.56
CA LYS A 84 -8.12 10.07 -11.59
C LYS A 84 -7.90 9.37 -10.24
N ILE A 85 -6.77 9.58 -9.55
CA ILE A 85 -6.54 9.00 -8.20
C ILE A 85 -7.59 9.52 -7.21
N ASN A 86 -7.80 10.84 -7.12
CA ASN A 86 -8.79 11.39 -6.20
C ASN A 86 -10.22 10.92 -6.49
N ASN A 87 -10.57 10.81 -7.78
CA ASN A 87 -11.86 10.29 -8.21
C ASN A 87 -12.00 8.79 -7.87
N LEU A 88 -10.93 8.01 -8.05
CA LEU A 88 -10.87 6.59 -7.70
C LEU A 88 -11.05 6.41 -6.19
N THR A 89 -10.32 7.16 -5.37
CA THR A 89 -10.48 7.16 -3.91
C THR A 89 -11.92 7.47 -3.50
N SER A 90 -12.54 8.50 -4.09
CA SER A 90 -13.92 8.89 -3.76
C SER A 90 -14.92 7.78 -4.11
N GLN A 91 -14.72 7.09 -5.23
CA GLN A 91 -15.54 5.97 -5.64
C GLN A 91 -15.33 4.74 -4.75
N LEU A 92 -14.08 4.43 -4.37
CA LEU A 92 -13.78 3.34 -3.43
C LEU A 92 -14.43 3.58 -2.08
N LYS A 93 -14.34 4.79 -1.53
CA LYS A 93 -15.07 5.14 -0.30
C LYS A 93 -16.58 4.89 -0.43
N ALA A 94 -17.19 5.19 -1.57
CA ALA A 94 -18.60 4.91 -1.79
C ALA A 94 -18.90 3.39 -1.84
N VAL A 95 -17.99 2.58 -2.41
CA VAL A 95 -18.08 1.12 -2.40
C VAL A 95 -17.97 0.57 -0.97
N LEU A 96 -16.99 1.03 -0.19
CA LEU A 96 -16.82 0.65 1.22
C LEU A 96 -18.06 0.99 2.04
N LEU A 97 -18.58 2.21 1.90
CA LEU A 97 -19.80 2.64 2.58
C LEU A 97 -20.97 1.70 2.29
N LYS A 98 -21.17 1.37 1.02
CA LYS A 98 -22.21 0.41 0.61
C LYS A 98 -21.97 -0.96 1.24
N GLN A 99 -20.74 -1.49 1.21
CA GLN A 99 -20.41 -2.77 1.83
C GLN A 99 -20.70 -2.76 3.34
N PHE A 100 -20.34 -1.68 4.06
CA PHE A 100 -20.63 -1.54 5.48
C PHE A 100 -22.13 -1.54 5.77
N GLN A 101 -22.91 -0.77 5.00
CA GLN A 101 -24.37 -0.72 5.14
C GLN A 101 -25.04 -2.07 4.87
N GLU A 102 -24.51 -2.83 3.92
CA GLU A 102 -24.99 -4.18 3.56
C GLU A 102 -24.52 -5.27 4.52
N THR A 103 -23.57 -4.99 5.44
CA THR A 103 -22.99 -5.99 6.36
C THR A 103 -23.87 -6.18 7.61
N PRO A 104 -24.48 -7.37 7.82
CA PRO A 104 -25.41 -7.57 8.94
C PRO A 104 -24.85 -7.30 10.33
N TRP A 105 -23.61 -7.73 10.62
CA TRP A 105 -23.04 -7.55 11.97
C TRP A 105 -22.71 -6.09 12.30
N MET A 106 -22.69 -5.19 11.31
CA MET A 106 -22.49 -3.76 11.52
C MET A 106 -23.79 -3.03 11.91
N ASN A 107 -24.95 -3.63 11.62
CA ASN A 107 -26.28 -3.09 11.93
C ASN A 107 -26.72 -3.41 13.37
N VAL A 108 -25.75 -3.50 14.30
CA VAL A 108 -25.98 -3.76 15.73
C VAL A 108 -25.32 -2.67 16.59
N LYS A 109 -25.64 -2.67 17.87
CA LYS A 109 -24.99 -1.81 18.86
C LYS A 109 -23.87 -2.56 19.55
N ASN A 110 -22.77 -1.86 19.85
CA ASN A 110 -21.70 -2.42 20.68
C ASN A 110 -22.13 -2.52 22.16
N GLU A 111 -21.24 -3.05 23.01
CA GLU A 111 -21.47 -3.25 24.45
C GLU A 111 -21.82 -1.96 25.22
N PHE A 112 -21.48 -0.78 24.68
CA PHE A 112 -21.79 0.53 25.24
C PHE A 112 -23.06 1.17 24.66
N GLY A 113 -23.75 0.48 23.74
CA GLY A 113 -24.99 0.96 23.12
C GLY A 113 -24.80 1.92 21.94
N PHE A 114 -23.56 2.08 21.44
CA PHE A 114 -23.26 2.87 20.24
C PHE A 114 -23.50 2.04 18.98
N ASP A 115 -24.04 2.69 17.95
CA ASP A 115 -24.26 2.11 16.63
C ASP A 115 -22.91 1.85 15.94
N ILE A 116 -22.66 0.60 15.53
CA ILE A 116 -21.36 0.21 14.94
C ILE A 116 -21.22 0.82 13.55
N LEU A 117 -22.25 0.70 12.70
CA LEU A 117 -22.25 1.28 11.36
C LEU A 117 -21.94 2.79 11.39
N SER A 118 -22.62 3.56 12.25
CA SER A 118 -22.40 5.01 12.37
C SER A 118 -20.96 5.38 12.73
N GLN A 119 -20.27 4.55 13.53
CA GLN A 119 -18.86 4.77 13.85
C GLN A 119 -17.97 4.58 12.62
N TYR A 120 -18.23 3.55 11.81
CA TYR A 120 -17.49 3.28 10.58
C TYR A 120 -17.77 4.34 9.52
N GLU A 121 -19.03 4.78 9.39
CA GLU A 121 -19.41 5.87 8.49
C GLU A 121 -18.68 7.17 8.86
N MET A 122 -18.60 7.49 10.16
CA MET A 122 -17.88 8.66 10.65
C MET A 122 -16.38 8.58 10.36
N ILE A 123 -15.73 7.44 10.66
CA ILE A 123 -14.31 7.24 10.34
C ILE A 123 -14.09 7.39 8.83
N LEU A 124 -14.91 6.75 8.00
CA LEU A 124 -14.78 6.79 6.54
C LEU A 124 -14.93 8.22 5.96
N ASP A 125 -15.84 9.02 6.52
CA ASP A 125 -16.04 10.43 6.15
C ASP A 125 -14.84 11.30 6.57
N GLU A 126 -14.29 11.07 7.77
CA GLU A 126 -13.15 11.80 8.32
C GLU A 126 -11.80 11.44 7.66
N LEU A 127 -11.68 10.26 7.04
CA LEU A 127 -10.44 9.84 6.38
C LEU A 127 -10.02 10.84 5.30
N THR A 128 -8.81 11.35 5.41
CA THR A 128 -8.20 12.22 4.40
C THR A 128 -7.23 11.41 3.55
N VAL A 129 -7.26 11.59 2.23
CA VAL A 129 -6.28 10.95 1.34
C VAL A 129 -5.43 12.04 0.70
N VAL A 130 -4.13 11.96 0.91
CA VAL A 130 -3.13 12.90 0.39
C VAL A 130 -2.23 12.16 -0.60
N THR A 131 -1.74 12.84 -1.63
CA THR A 131 -0.99 12.19 -2.73
C THR A 131 0.29 12.95 -3.07
N ASP A 132 1.34 12.28 -3.57
CA ASP A 132 2.66 12.89 -3.89
C ASP A 132 2.62 14.01 -4.95
N PHE A 133 1.45 14.44 -5.36
CA PHE A 133 1.25 15.44 -6.40
C PHE A 133 0.14 16.45 -6.05
N ASP A 134 -0.19 16.54 -4.76
CA ASP A 134 -1.18 17.50 -4.28
C ASP A 134 -0.62 18.94 -4.29
N SER A 135 -1.34 19.88 -3.68
CA SER A 135 -0.91 21.29 -3.66
C SER A 135 0.43 21.52 -2.97
N PHE A 136 0.80 20.66 -2.02
CA PHE A 136 2.08 20.74 -1.31
C PHE A 136 3.25 20.47 -2.28
N ASP A 137 3.18 19.37 -3.02
CA ASP A 137 4.23 18.96 -3.94
C ASP A 137 4.38 19.91 -5.15
N ARG A 138 3.31 20.62 -5.50
CA ARG A 138 3.37 21.70 -6.52
C ARG A 138 4.12 22.93 -6.02
N ASN A 139 4.02 23.22 -4.72
CA ASN A 139 4.72 24.35 -4.11
C ASN A 139 6.01 23.87 -3.45
N LEU A 140 7.01 23.62 -4.28
CA LEU A 140 8.35 23.18 -3.89
C LEU A 140 9.07 24.10 -2.89
N THR A 141 8.51 25.28 -2.58
CA THR A 141 9.09 26.22 -1.61
C THR A 141 9.32 25.56 -0.26
N SER A 142 8.35 24.80 0.26
CA SER A 142 8.47 24.14 1.57
C SER A 142 9.51 23.03 1.54
N MET A 143 9.49 22.14 0.55
CA MET A 143 10.50 21.08 0.41
C MET A 143 11.91 21.65 0.19
N ARG A 144 12.08 22.70 -0.62
CA ARG A 144 13.37 23.38 -0.81
C ARG A 144 13.84 24.05 0.47
N GLN A 145 12.92 24.59 1.27
CA GLN A 145 13.21 25.17 2.57
C GLN A 145 13.73 24.10 3.53
N ILE A 146 13.04 22.96 3.63
CA ILE A 146 13.46 21.82 4.44
C ILE A 146 14.84 21.32 3.98
N ASN A 147 15.04 21.12 2.67
CA ASN A 147 16.32 20.68 2.12
C ASN A 147 17.46 21.65 2.44
N ARG A 148 17.24 22.96 2.29
CA ARG A 148 18.23 23.98 2.61
C ARG A 148 18.58 23.97 4.10
N ASP A 149 17.57 23.85 4.96
CA ASP A 149 17.75 23.83 6.41
C ASP A 149 18.51 22.55 6.85
N MET A 150 18.17 21.39 6.28
CA MET A 150 18.91 20.12 6.48
C MET A 150 20.36 20.23 6.01
N SER A 151 20.58 20.73 4.80
CA SER A 151 21.90 20.85 4.20
C SER A 151 22.79 21.84 4.97
N ALA A 152 22.27 23.02 5.31
CA ALA A 152 23.03 24.04 6.05
C ALA A 152 23.50 23.51 7.41
N ARG A 153 22.64 22.80 8.13
CA ARG A 153 22.95 22.24 9.46
C ARG A 153 23.92 21.06 9.40
N CYS A 154 23.81 20.20 8.38
CA CYS A 154 24.80 19.16 8.11
C CYS A 154 26.22 19.78 7.97
N PHE A 155 26.35 20.88 7.21
CA PHE A 155 27.64 21.57 7.08
C PHE A 155 28.09 22.30 8.36
N GLU A 156 27.19 22.85 9.17
CA GLU A 156 27.53 23.49 10.44
C GLU A 156 28.07 22.49 11.46
N HIS A 157 27.46 21.30 11.53
CA HIS A 157 27.69 20.32 12.57
C HIS A 157 28.77 19.29 12.19
N SER A 158 29.10 19.16 10.90
CA SER A 158 30.34 18.53 10.38
C SER A 158 31.64 19.20 10.87
N LYS A 159 31.54 20.38 11.50
CA LYS A 159 32.69 21.03 12.17
C LYS A 159 32.90 20.47 13.58
N ARG A 160 33.46 19.25 13.63
CA ARG A 160 34.31 18.73 14.72
C ARG A 160 33.65 18.58 16.09
N THR A 161 32.70 17.65 16.24
CA THR A 161 32.19 17.25 17.56
C THR A 161 32.86 15.98 18.09
N THR A 162 33.19 15.01 17.22
CA THR A 162 33.79 13.72 17.64
C THR A 162 35.17 13.45 17.04
N GLY A 163 35.56 14.16 15.98
CA GLY A 163 36.81 13.92 15.25
C GLY A 163 36.72 12.76 14.25
N CYS A 164 35.55 12.13 14.14
CA CYS A 164 35.22 11.12 13.15
C CYS A 164 34.23 11.72 12.15
N GLY A 165 34.67 11.93 10.90
CA GLY A 165 33.90 12.69 9.91
C GLY A 165 32.50 12.12 9.64
N TRP A 166 32.34 10.80 9.60
CA TRP A 166 31.03 10.18 9.37
C TRP A 166 30.11 10.27 10.59
N PHE A 167 30.64 10.12 11.80
CA PHE A 167 29.85 10.21 13.03
C PHE A 167 29.37 11.65 13.26
N ASP A 168 30.21 12.64 12.93
CA ASP A 168 29.84 14.04 12.95
C ASP A 168 28.68 14.31 11.96
N VAL A 169 28.75 13.78 10.73
CA VAL A 169 27.67 13.90 9.73
C VAL A 169 26.38 13.22 10.18
N ALA A 170 26.47 11.98 10.67
CA ALA A 170 25.33 11.22 11.18
C ALA A 170 24.60 11.92 12.34
N HIS A 171 25.37 12.38 13.33
CA HIS A 171 24.84 13.11 14.47
C HIS A 171 24.20 14.44 14.04
N SER A 172 24.79 15.11 13.04
CA SER A 172 24.23 16.32 12.43
C SER A 172 22.86 16.06 11.80
N PHE A 173 22.72 14.98 11.02
CA PHE A 173 21.45 14.60 10.41
C PHE A 173 20.40 14.27 11.47
N MET A 174 20.74 13.47 12.47
CA MET A 174 19.80 13.10 13.53
C MET A 174 19.33 14.30 14.36
N ALA A 175 20.25 15.17 14.79
CA ALA A 175 19.89 16.38 15.52
C ALA A 175 19.01 17.31 14.68
N THR A 176 19.30 17.44 13.37
CA THR A 176 18.49 18.25 12.47
C THR A 176 17.11 17.66 12.26
N TRP A 177 17.00 16.34 12.11
CA TRP A 177 15.72 15.65 11.99
C TRP A 177 14.85 15.86 13.22
N MET A 178 15.39 15.66 14.42
CA MET A 178 14.66 15.88 15.68
C MET A 178 14.17 17.33 15.83
N GLU A 179 14.96 18.31 15.41
CA GLU A 179 14.53 19.71 15.44
C GLU A 179 13.49 20.05 14.37
N LEU A 180 13.51 19.39 13.20
CA LEU A 180 12.47 19.54 12.19
C LEU A 180 11.16 18.90 12.67
N ASP A 181 11.23 17.70 13.25
CA ASP A 181 10.10 17.03 13.89
C ASP A 181 9.45 17.92 14.98
N GLU A 182 10.26 18.56 15.84
CA GLU A 182 9.78 19.53 16.83
C GLU A 182 9.17 20.79 16.19
N LYS A 183 9.77 21.28 15.11
CA LYS A 183 9.32 22.50 14.41
C LYS A 183 8.02 22.28 13.64
N TYR A 184 7.81 21.09 13.09
CA TYR A 184 6.63 20.70 12.30
C TYR A 184 5.66 19.86 13.13
N THR A 185 5.46 20.24 14.40
CA THR A 185 4.60 19.54 15.38
C THR A 185 3.10 19.66 15.12
N LYS A 186 2.68 20.51 14.18
CA LYS A 186 1.28 20.54 13.73
C LYS A 186 1.08 19.42 12.73
N TRP A 187 0.02 18.64 12.92
CA TRP A 187 -0.29 17.48 12.12
C TRP A 187 -0.22 17.75 10.60
N GLU A 188 -0.76 18.89 10.17
CA GLU A 188 -0.76 19.27 8.75
C GLU A 188 0.68 19.42 8.22
N ASP A 189 1.59 19.92 9.04
CA ASP A 189 3.02 20.04 8.69
C ASP A 189 3.78 18.70 8.88
N TRP A 190 3.31 17.82 9.77
CA TRP A 190 3.95 16.51 10.03
C TRP A 190 3.74 15.52 8.88
N THR A 191 2.53 15.48 8.30
CA THR A 191 2.29 14.69 7.08
C THR A 191 3.18 15.09 5.92
N GLU A 192 3.51 16.38 5.82
CA GLU A 192 4.46 16.89 4.82
C GLU A 192 5.88 16.38 5.09
N VAL A 193 6.30 16.28 6.36
CA VAL A 193 7.61 15.71 6.76
C VAL A 193 7.66 14.20 6.54
N GLU A 194 6.59 13.48 6.86
CA GLU A 194 6.53 12.04 6.59
C GLU A 194 6.49 11.74 5.10
N ARG A 195 5.76 12.54 4.30
CA ARG A 195 5.77 12.39 2.84
C ARG A 195 7.19 12.41 2.28
N ILE A 196 8.03 13.34 2.74
CA ILE A 196 9.42 13.45 2.26
C ILE A 196 10.35 12.39 2.87
N SER A 197 9.99 11.80 4.02
CA SER A 197 10.77 10.77 4.71
C SER A 197 10.66 9.40 4.03
N HIS A 198 9.57 9.15 3.29
CA HIS A 198 9.30 7.86 2.66
C HIS A 198 10.04 7.68 1.33
N ASN A 199 10.57 6.48 1.14
CA ASN A 199 11.19 6.05 -0.12
C ASN A 199 10.13 6.02 -1.25
N PHE A 200 10.55 6.37 -2.47
CA PHE A 200 9.75 6.19 -3.69
C PHE A 200 9.45 4.74 -4.04
N GLN A 201 9.93 3.76 -3.29
CA GLN A 201 9.56 2.36 -3.45
C GLN A 201 8.26 1.99 -2.73
N TYR A 202 7.83 2.81 -1.75
CA TYR A 202 6.55 2.59 -1.07
C TYR A 202 5.40 3.08 -1.95
N ASN A 203 4.31 2.31 -1.96
CA ASN A 203 3.11 2.64 -2.75
C ASN A 203 2.18 3.57 -1.99
N ALA A 204 1.96 3.28 -0.71
CA ALA A 204 1.12 4.06 0.19
C ALA A 204 1.39 3.72 1.66
N VAL A 205 0.81 4.52 2.56
CA VAL A 205 0.87 4.35 4.02
C VAL A 205 -0.42 4.86 4.65
N ASN A 206 -1.03 4.09 5.56
CA ASN A 206 -2.14 4.55 6.40
C ASN A 206 -1.68 4.99 7.80
N TYR A 207 -1.89 6.27 8.10
CA TYR A 207 -1.74 6.86 9.43
C TYR A 207 -3.07 6.82 10.20
N VAL A 208 -3.45 5.63 10.68
CA VAL A 208 -4.77 5.36 11.30
C VAL A 208 -5.10 6.34 12.43
N ASN A 209 -4.15 6.62 13.32
CA ASN A 209 -4.33 7.53 14.47
C ASN A 209 -4.67 8.97 14.08
N TYR A 210 -4.44 9.33 12.82
CA TYR A 210 -4.63 10.67 12.29
C TYR A 210 -5.65 10.70 11.15
N GLY A 211 -6.31 9.56 10.87
CA GLY A 211 -7.30 9.43 9.82
C GLY A 211 -6.77 9.88 8.45
N THR A 212 -5.51 9.57 8.13
CA THR A 212 -4.89 10.04 6.88
C THR A 212 -4.19 8.92 6.15
N ILE A 213 -4.43 8.83 4.85
CA ILE A 213 -3.78 7.88 3.95
C ILE A 213 -2.89 8.66 3.00
N LEU A 214 -1.62 8.29 2.98
CA LEU A 214 -0.61 8.83 2.09
C LEU A 214 -0.46 7.91 0.88
N ILE A 215 -0.90 8.35 -0.29
CA ILE A 215 -0.67 7.65 -1.56
C ILE A 215 0.58 8.23 -2.22
N LEU A 216 1.56 7.39 -2.49
CA LEU A 216 2.85 7.80 -3.04
C LEU A 216 2.89 7.65 -4.56
N ALA A 217 3.87 8.29 -5.18
CA ALA A 217 4.01 8.37 -6.63
C ALA A 217 3.92 7.03 -7.39
N PRO A 218 4.47 5.90 -6.91
CA PRO A 218 4.37 4.61 -7.60
C PRO A 218 2.94 4.12 -7.83
N THR A 219 1.99 4.48 -6.96
CA THR A 219 0.57 4.12 -7.14
C THR A 219 -0.02 4.76 -8.40
N ALA A 220 0.56 5.87 -8.87
CA ALA A 220 0.18 6.51 -10.13
C ALA A 220 0.79 5.82 -11.37
N PHE A 221 1.57 4.75 -11.21
CA PHE A 221 2.26 4.07 -12.31
C PHE A 221 1.34 3.67 -13.48
N PRO A 222 0.16 3.06 -13.26
CA PRO A 222 -0.77 2.74 -14.36
C PRO A 222 -1.21 3.99 -15.15
N LEU A 223 -1.35 5.12 -14.47
CA LEU A 223 -1.74 6.38 -15.10
C LEU A 223 -0.62 6.94 -15.98
N ALA A 224 0.63 6.82 -15.52
CA ALA A 224 1.81 7.21 -16.28
C ALA A 224 2.03 6.34 -17.53
N GLN A 225 1.54 5.09 -17.53
CA GLN A 225 1.64 4.17 -18.65
C GLN A 225 0.43 4.21 -19.61
N ASN A 226 -0.55 5.09 -19.37
CA ASN A 226 -1.82 5.07 -20.11
C ASN A 226 -2.50 3.68 -20.09
N SER A 227 -2.45 3.03 -18.93
CA SER A 227 -3.06 1.73 -18.70
C SER A 227 -4.59 1.79 -18.82
N THR A 228 -5.19 0.64 -19.07
CA THR A 228 -6.64 0.49 -19.17
C THR A 228 -7.31 0.66 -17.80
N ASP A 229 -8.62 0.92 -17.78
CA ASP A 229 -9.36 1.06 -16.53
C ASP A 229 -9.28 -0.20 -15.68
N ALA A 230 -9.31 -1.40 -16.28
CA ALA A 230 -9.16 -2.66 -15.56
C ALA A 230 -7.79 -2.78 -14.87
N THR A 231 -6.72 -2.44 -15.59
CA THR A 231 -5.36 -2.41 -15.05
C THR A 231 -5.21 -1.36 -13.93
N MET A 232 -5.78 -0.17 -14.12
CA MET A 232 -5.74 0.90 -13.13
C MET A 232 -6.48 0.50 -11.85
N LEU A 233 -7.67 -0.11 -11.96
CA LEU A 233 -8.45 -0.56 -10.81
C LEU A 233 -7.73 -1.70 -10.07
N ALA A 234 -7.13 -2.65 -10.78
CA ALA A 234 -6.39 -3.75 -10.17
C ALA A 234 -5.13 -3.30 -9.44
N PHE A 235 -4.45 -2.27 -9.93
CA PHE A 235 -3.20 -1.81 -9.34
C PHE A 235 -3.45 -0.71 -8.32
N ALA A 236 -3.94 0.44 -8.76
CA ALA A 236 -4.16 1.59 -7.88
C ALA A 236 -5.40 1.42 -7.01
N GLY A 237 -6.46 0.82 -7.56
CA GLY A 237 -7.71 0.60 -6.81
C GLY A 237 -7.52 -0.39 -5.66
N ASP A 238 -6.78 -1.46 -5.89
CA ASP A 238 -6.38 -2.44 -4.86
C ASP A 238 -5.57 -1.77 -3.75
N ILE A 239 -4.49 -1.05 -4.09
CA ILE A 239 -3.67 -0.32 -3.11
C ILE A 239 -4.52 0.66 -2.29
N ILE A 240 -5.30 1.52 -2.95
CA ILE A 240 -6.13 2.51 -2.22
C ILE A 240 -7.18 1.81 -1.36
N GLY A 241 -7.76 0.71 -1.84
CA GLY A 241 -8.70 -0.12 -1.10
C GLY A 241 -8.06 -0.72 0.16
N HIS A 242 -6.90 -1.37 0.00
CA HIS A 242 -6.09 -1.91 1.08
C HIS A 242 -5.81 -0.85 2.15
N GLU A 243 -5.32 0.32 1.75
CA GLU A 243 -5.05 1.40 2.70
C GLU A 243 -6.32 1.92 3.39
N LEU A 244 -7.45 2.02 2.69
CA LEU A 244 -8.71 2.41 3.33
C LEU A 244 -9.09 1.40 4.41
N TYR A 245 -8.92 0.10 4.17
CA TYR A 245 -9.29 -0.96 5.10
C TYR A 245 -8.40 -1.06 6.34
N HIS A 246 -7.14 -0.60 6.32
CA HIS A 246 -6.35 -0.48 7.56
C HIS A 246 -7.04 0.37 8.64
N SER A 247 -7.89 1.32 8.26
CA SER A 247 -8.67 2.13 9.22
C SER A 247 -9.78 1.35 9.92
N PHE A 248 -10.14 0.17 9.41
CA PHE A 248 -11.28 -0.65 9.81
C PHE A 248 -10.92 -2.09 10.16
N ILE A 249 -9.65 -2.48 9.95
CA ILE A 249 -9.12 -3.78 10.30
C ILE A 249 -7.98 -3.55 11.29
N THR A 250 -8.34 -3.54 12.58
CA THR A 250 -7.41 -3.27 13.68
C THR A 250 -7.56 -4.34 14.77
N GLU A 251 -6.53 -4.48 15.61
CA GLU A 251 -6.55 -5.43 16.73
C GLU A 251 -7.71 -5.14 17.70
N GLU A 252 -8.02 -3.86 17.94
CA GLU A 252 -9.11 -3.48 18.85
C GLU A 252 -10.47 -3.95 18.32
N LEU A 253 -10.66 -3.97 17.00
CA LEU A 253 -11.92 -4.37 16.38
C LEU A 253 -12.14 -5.89 16.44
N LEU A 254 -11.08 -6.70 16.47
CA LEU A 254 -11.16 -8.17 16.64
C LEU A 254 -11.92 -8.57 17.90
N THR A 255 -11.89 -7.73 18.94
CA THR A 255 -12.55 -7.99 20.22
C THR A 255 -14.01 -7.54 20.28
N ARG A 256 -14.49 -6.74 19.31
CA ARG A 256 -15.80 -6.08 19.37
C ARG A 256 -16.97 -6.86 18.75
N SER A 257 -16.69 -7.87 17.94
CA SER A 257 -17.72 -8.66 17.24
C SER A 257 -17.25 -10.09 17.07
N ASP A 258 -18.01 -11.05 17.60
CA ASP A 258 -17.71 -12.49 17.44
C ASP A 258 -17.74 -12.92 15.97
N ILE A 259 -18.64 -12.33 15.17
CA ILE A 259 -18.72 -12.60 13.73
C ILE A 259 -17.46 -12.08 13.03
N TYR A 260 -17.07 -10.84 13.31
CA TYR A 260 -15.86 -10.25 12.75
C TYR A 260 -14.63 -11.07 13.13
N ARG A 261 -14.52 -11.47 14.41
CA ARG A 261 -13.45 -12.35 14.90
C ARG A 261 -13.44 -13.70 14.19
N SER A 262 -14.59 -14.32 13.97
CA SER A 262 -14.64 -15.61 13.27
C SER A 262 -14.21 -15.51 11.81
N GLU A 263 -14.57 -14.42 11.13
CA GLU A 263 -14.18 -14.17 9.74
C GLU A 263 -12.69 -13.78 9.63
N ALA A 264 -12.15 -13.04 10.61
CA ALA A 264 -10.71 -12.79 10.70
C ALA A 264 -9.92 -14.09 10.86
N VAL A 265 -10.35 -14.98 11.76
CA VAL A 265 -9.75 -16.32 11.92
C VAL A 265 -9.89 -17.17 10.66
N CYS A 266 -10.98 -17.01 9.90
CA CYS A 266 -11.13 -17.66 8.59
C CYS A 266 -10.02 -17.23 7.63
N ILE A 267 -9.80 -15.91 7.48
CA ILE A 267 -8.73 -15.36 6.61
C ILE A 267 -7.36 -15.84 7.06
N GLN A 268 -7.04 -15.74 8.35
CA GLN A 268 -5.77 -16.21 8.92
C GLN A 268 -5.51 -17.69 8.58
N ASN A 269 -6.50 -18.56 8.79
CA ASN A 269 -6.37 -19.98 8.49
C ASN A 269 -6.23 -20.25 6.99
N HIS A 270 -6.93 -19.49 6.14
CA HIS A 270 -6.80 -19.59 4.69
C HIS A 270 -5.39 -19.26 4.23
N TYR A 271 -4.81 -18.19 4.75
CA TYR A 271 -3.44 -17.77 4.44
C TYR A 271 -2.39 -18.78 4.92
N VAL A 272 -2.54 -19.33 6.14
CA VAL A 272 -1.71 -20.46 6.63
C VAL A 272 -1.84 -21.71 5.75
N LYS A 273 -3.03 -22.01 5.24
CA LYS A 273 -3.26 -23.12 4.29
C LYS A 273 -2.50 -22.87 2.98
N ASN A 274 -2.53 -21.64 2.47
CA ASN A 274 -1.85 -21.27 1.23
C ASN A 274 -0.32 -21.30 1.35
N CYS A 275 0.25 -20.98 2.51
CA CYS A 275 1.67 -21.23 2.78
C CYS A 275 2.09 -22.68 2.49
N LYS A 276 1.24 -23.67 2.77
CA LYS A 276 1.55 -25.09 2.52
C LYS A 276 1.49 -25.47 1.04
N ILE A 277 0.81 -24.69 0.22
CA ILE A 277 0.53 -24.99 -1.19
C ILE A 277 1.50 -24.23 -2.10
N PHE A 278 1.73 -22.95 -1.80
CA PHE A 278 2.37 -22.01 -2.73
C PHE A 278 3.72 -21.47 -2.26
N ALA A 279 4.19 -21.82 -1.05
CA ALA A 279 5.47 -21.29 -0.56
C ALA A 279 6.66 -21.75 -1.44
N GLU A 280 7.52 -20.79 -1.77
CA GLU A 280 8.76 -21.02 -2.51
C GLU A 280 9.99 -21.08 -1.58
N GLY A 281 9.75 -21.09 -0.25
CA GLY A 281 10.75 -21.09 0.80
C GLY A 281 10.12 -21.15 2.19
N ASP A 282 10.77 -20.55 3.18
CA ASP A 282 10.15 -20.32 4.49
C ASP A 282 8.93 -19.41 4.33
N CYS A 283 7.85 -19.75 5.03
CA CYS A 283 6.58 -19.05 4.92
C CYS A 283 6.07 -18.65 6.30
N TRP A 284 5.81 -17.36 6.49
CA TRP A 284 5.14 -16.82 7.66
C TRP A 284 3.84 -16.16 7.17
N SER A 285 2.73 -16.50 7.79
CA SER A 285 1.42 -15.98 7.45
C SER A 285 0.41 -16.43 8.52
N GLY A 286 -0.71 -15.74 8.66
CA GLY A 286 -1.75 -16.06 9.63
C GLY A 286 -2.04 -14.91 10.59
N GLU A 287 -2.00 -15.18 11.90
CA GLU A 287 -2.34 -14.20 12.93
C GLU A 287 -1.44 -12.97 12.87
N ASP A 288 -0.12 -13.17 12.77
CA ASP A 288 0.88 -12.09 12.76
C ASP A 288 0.82 -11.20 11.51
N THR A 289 0.22 -11.69 10.41
CA THR A 289 0.11 -10.96 9.12
C THR A 289 -1.32 -10.51 8.82
N PHE A 290 -2.27 -10.79 9.71
CA PHE A 290 -3.69 -10.55 9.45
C PHE A 290 -4.02 -9.07 9.18
N LEU A 291 -3.32 -8.15 9.87
CA LEU A 291 -3.55 -6.73 9.71
C LEU A 291 -3.16 -6.22 8.31
N GLU A 292 -2.42 -7.01 7.53
CA GLU A 292 -2.09 -6.77 6.12
C GLU A 292 -2.93 -7.64 5.17
N ASP A 293 -3.07 -8.93 5.50
CA ASP A 293 -3.80 -9.91 4.69
C ASP A 293 -5.31 -9.61 4.63
N GLY A 294 -5.89 -9.08 5.71
CA GLY A 294 -7.29 -8.67 5.77
C GLY A 294 -7.60 -7.51 4.83
N PRO A 295 -6.85 -6.39 4.91
CA PRO A 295 -6.94 -5.30 3.96
C PRO A 295 -6.67 -5.69 2.51
N ASP A 296 -5.74 -6.62 2.24
CA ASP A 296 -5.56 -7.18 0.89
C ASP A 296 -6.85 -7.80 0.35
N VAL A 297 -7.52 -8.65 1.15
CA VAL A 297 -8.76 -9.33 0.76
C VAL A 297 -9.89 -8.34 0.49
N GLU A 298 -10.14 -7.44 1.43
CA GLU A 298 -11.27 -6.53 1.33
C GLU A 298 -11.00 -5.38 0.33
N GLY A 299 -9.74 -4.93 0.23
CA GLY A 299 -9.28 -3.94 -0.75
C GLY A 299 -9.49 -4.40 -2.18
N LEU A 300 -9.05 -5.62 -2.51
CA LEU A 300 -9.25 -6.18 -3.85
C LEU A 300 -10.73 -6.34 -4.18
N ARG A 301 -11.56 -6.77 -3.22
CA ARG A 301 -13.01 -6.91 -3.42
C ARG A 301 -13.66 -5.58 -3.74
N ALA A 302 -13.30 -4.52 -3.03
CA ALA A 302 -13.78 -3.18 -3.33
C ALA A 302 -13.35 -2.72 -4.73
N ALA A 303 -12.08 -2.96 -5.11
CA ALA A 303 -11.57 -2.64 -6.44
C ALA A 303 -12.28 -3.44 -7.56
N TYR A 304 -12.57 -4.72 -7.32
CA TYR A 304 -13.27 -5.57 -8.27
C TYR A 304 -14.77 -5.20 -8.39
N GLU A 305 -15.43 -4.79 -7.29
CA GLU A 305 -16.80 -4.25 -7.37
C GLU A 305 -16.81 -2.95 -8.19
N MET A 306 -15.78 -2.11 -8.10
CA MET A 306 -15.62 -0.97 -9.01
C MET A 306 -15.44 -1.38 -10.47
N LEU A 307 -14.68 -2.44 -10.75
CA LEU A 307 -14.54 -3.00 -12.10
C LEU A 307 -15.92 -3.36 -12.67
N LYS A 308 -16.74 -4.07 -11.89
CA LYS A 308 -18.12 -4.43 -12.27
C LYS A 308 -19.07 -3.24 -12.40
N ASN A 309 -18.83 -2.15 -11.67
CA ASN A 309 -19.59 -0.92 -11.85
C ASN A 309 -19.17 -0.16 -13.12
N THR A 310 -17.95 -0.41 -13.62
CA THR A 310 -17.37 0.24 -14.80
C THR A 310 -17.73 -0.50 -16.10
N PHE A 311 -17.78 -1.83 -16.06
CA PHE A 311 -17.97 -2.69 -17.23
C PHE A 311 -19.20 -3.59 -17.09
N THR A 312 -19.90 -3.85 -18.20
CA THR A 312 -20.92 -4.91 -18.23
C THR A 312 -20.28 -6.30 -18.27
N ASP A 313 -21.05 -7.34 -17.92
CA ASP A 313 -20.60 -8.74 -17.98
C ASP A 313 -20.12 -9.16 -19.39
N GLU A 314 -20.68 -8.56 -20.45
CA GLU A 314 -20.20 -8.77 -21.81
C GLU A 314 -18.85 -8.10 -22.06
N GLN A 315 -18.67 -6.86 -21.61
CA GLN A 315 -17.41 -6.12 -21.76
C GLN A 315 -16.27 -6.77 -20.98
N LEU A 316 -16.55 -7.32 -19.80
CA LEU A 316 -15.57 -8.09 -19.01
C LEU A 316 -14.98 -9.29 -19.77
N LYS A 317 -15.72 -9.83 -20.74
CA LYS A 317 -15.31 -10.97 -21.58
C LYS A 317 -14.66 -10.56 -22.89
N GLU A 318 -14.67 -9.27 -23.24
CA GLU A 318 -13.98 -8.76 -24.42
C GLU A 318 -12.47 -8.87 -24.24
N LEU A 319 -11.74 -9.10 -25.34
CA LEU A 319 -10.28 -9.21 -25.32
C LEU A 319 -9.66 -7.82 -25.22
N GLU A 320 -9.05 -7.52 -24.07
CA GLU A 320 -8.27 -6.30 -23.87
C GLU A 320 -6.90 -6.40 -24.55
N TYR A 321 -6.29 -7.59 -24.50
CA TYR A 321 -5.04 -7.92 -25.18
C TYR A 321 -5.26 -9.10 -26.15
N PRO A 322 -5.75 -8.85 -27.38
CA PRO A 322 -6.14 -9.90 -28.32
C PRO A 322 -5.01 -10.88 -28.70
N GLU A 323 -3.78 -10.39 -28.76
CA GLU A 323 -2.58 -11.17 -29.08
C GLU A 323 -2.22 -12.18 -27.99
N LEU A 324 -2.53 -11.86 -26.73
CA LEU A 324 -2.35 -12.74 -25.58
C LEU A 324 -3.62 -13.54 -25.26
N LYS A 325 -4.74 -13.20 -25.89
CA LYS A 325 -6.09 -13.74 -25.61
C LYS A 325 -6.52 -13.51 -24.16
N ILE A 326 -6.21 -12.33 -23.62
CA ILE A 326 -6.57 -11.92 -22.28
C ILE A 326 -7.80 -11.02 -22.34
N SER A 327 -8.84 -11.36 -21.56
CA SER A 327 -10.04 -10.53 -21.42
C SER A 327 -9.83 -9.35 -20.47
N VAL A 328 -10.75 -8.38 -20.47
CA VAL A 328 -10.77 -7.25 -19.51
C VAL A 328 -10.82 -7.74 -18.06
N GLU A 329 -11.58 -8.79 -17.76
CA GLU A 329 -11.62 -9.35 -16.40
C GLU A 329 -10.32 -10.07 -16.03
N GLN A 330 -9.71 -10.80 -16.97
CA GLN A 330 -8.44 -11.48 -16.72
C GLN A 330 -7.29 -10.48 -16.57
N SER A 331 -7.28 -9.38 -17.31
CA SER A 331 -6.24 -8.36 -17.21
C SER A 331 -6.22 -7.66 -15.85
N PHE A 332 -7.38 -7.50 -15.22
CA PHE A 332 -7.48 -7.05 -13.83
C PHE A 332 -6.64 -7.97 -12.91
N PHE A 333 -6.88 -9.28 -12.94
CA PHE A 333 -6.14 -10.23 -12.11
C PHE A 333 -4.66 -10.38 -12.49
N TYR A 334 -4.31 -10.28 -13.78
CA TYR A 334 -2.91 -10.23 -14.19
C TYR A 334 -2.21 -8.99 -13.64
N SER A 335 -2.86 -7.83 -13.66
CA SER A 335 -2.28 -6.58 -13.17
C SER A 335 -2.04 -6.61 -11.66
N LEU A 336 -2.95 -7.22 -10.90
CA LEU A 336 -2.75 -7.53 -9.48
C LEU A 336 -1.50 -8.39 -9.26
N ALA A 337 -1.35 -9.49 -10.00
CA ALA A 337 -0.23 -10.40 -9.83
C ALA A 337 1.11 -9.75 -10.23
N MET A 338 1.12 -8.95 -11.29
CA MET A 338 2.31 -8.23 -11.76
C MET A 338 2.84 -7.23 -10.73
N ARG A 339 1.96 -6.62 -9.92
CA ARG A 339 2.34 -5.72 -8.81
C ARG A 339 3.23 -6.41 -7.78
N SER A 340 3.01 -7.70 -7.56
CA SER A 340 3.69 -8.48 -6.51
C SER A 340 4.76 -9.41 -7.08
N CYS A 341 5.18 -9.19 -8.32
CA CYS A 341 6.30 -9.92 -8.92
C CYS A 341 7.62 -9.40 -8.33
N ALA A 342 8.26 -10.22 -7.51
CA ALA A 342 9.56 -9.95 -6.90
C ALA A 342 10.46 -11.19 -6.98
N ASP A 343 11.77 -11.00 -6.88
CA ASP A 343 12.71 -12.11 -6.71
C ASP A 343 12.44 -12.82 -5.38
N VAL A 344 12.57 -14.16 -5.36
CA VAL A 344 12.39 -14.99 -4.16
C VAL A 344 13.48 -14.65 -3.14
N GLY A 345 13.21 -13.70 -2.25
CA GLY A 345 14.10 -13.31 -1.17
C GLY A 345 14.13 -14.34 -0.04
N SER A 346 15.20 -14.36 0.75
CA SER A 346 15.22 -15.09 2.03
C SER A 346 14.20 -14.44 2.96
N GLY A 347 13.09 -15.13 3.24
CA GLY A 347 11.99 -14.67 4.07
C GLY A 347 12.42 -14.28 5.48
N GLU A 348 12.75 -13.01 5.66
CA GLU A 348 12.69 -12.39 6.98
C GLU A 348 11.21 -12.13 7.27
N ALA A 349 10.76 -12.50 8.47
CA ALA A 349 9.40 -12.22 8.91
C ALA A 349 9.15 -10.71 8.85
N ASN A 350 8.22 -10.30 8.00
CA ASN A 350 7.67 -8.95 7.90
C ASN A 350 6.24 -8.95 8.46
N GLU A 351 5.63 -7.78 8.63
CA GLU A 351 4.21 -7.65 8.94
C GLU A 351 3.30 -8.19 7.82
N HIS A 352 3.83 -8.30 6.60
CA HIS A 352 3.11 -8.81 5.42
C HIS A 352 3.38 -10.28 5.18
N SER A 353 2.43 -11.05 4.63
CA SER A 353 2.73 -12.37 4.06
C SER A 353 3.70 -12.27 2.86
N PRO A 354 4.43 -13.35 2.48
CA PRO A 354 5.22 -13.37 1.25
C PRO A 354 4.38 -13.03 0.01
N ASP A 355 4.94 -12.28 -0.95
CA ASP A 355 4.19 -11.76 -2.11
C ASP A 355 3.46 -12.82 -2.93
N ASN A 356 4.10 -13.98 -3.16
CA ASN A 356 3.47 -15.12 -3.83
C ASN A 356 2.29 -15.70 -3.04
N ILE A 357 2.33 -15.63 -1.71
CA ILE A 357 1.22 -16.03 -0.84
C ILE A 357 0.13 -14.98 -0.86
N ARG A 358 0.47 -13.69 -0.74
CA ARG A 358 -0.49 -12.58 -0.83
C ARG A 358 -1.35 -12.72 -2.08
N VAL A 359 -0.74 -12.87 -3.26
CA VAL A 359 -1.50 -13.00 -4.52
C VAL A 359 -2.34 -14.29 -4.56
N ASN A 360 -1.75 -15.45 -4.29
CA ASN A 360 -2.45 -16.73 -4.46
C ASN A 360 -3.55 -16.97 -3.41
N ALA A 361 -3.30 -16.61 -2.15
CA ALA A 361 -4.29 -16.69 -1.09
C ALA A 361 -5.46 -15.73 -1.35
N LEU A 362 -5.16 -14.52 -1.82
CA LEU A 362 -6.14 -13.51 -2.17
C LEU A 362 -7.04 -13.95 -3.33
N VAL A 363 -6.48 -14.36 -4.47
CA VAL A 363 -7.31 -14.75 -5.63
C VAL A 363 -8.07 -16.05 -5.41
N SER A 364 -7.60 -16.94 -4.54
CA SER A 364 -8.36 -18.14 -4.14
C SER A 364 -9.53 -17.84 -3.18
N GLN A 365 -9.64 -16.60 -2.67
CA GLN A 365 -10.82 -16.08 -1.96
C GLN A 365 -11.82 -15.35 -2.88
N MET A 366 -11.57 -15.35 -4.20
CA MET A 366 -12.36 -14.64 -5.20
C MET A 366 -13.04 -15.64 -6.17
N PRO A 367 -14.34 -15.96 -5.99
CA PRO A 367 -15.13 -16.70 -6.99
C PRO A 367 -15.03 -16.13 -8.41
N GLU A 368 -14.80 -14.83 -8.50
CA GLU A 368 -14.65 -14.11 -9.74
C GLU A 368 -13.37 -14.47 -10.48
N PHE A 369 -12.27 -14.71 -9.77
CA PHE A 369 -11.06 -15.28 -10.36
C PHE A 369 -11.35 -16.67 -10.92
N THR A 370 -12.04 -17.51 -10.15
CA THR A 370 -12.45 -18.85 -10.59
C THR A 370 -13.27 -18.80 -11.88
N ARG A 371 -14.20 -17.84 -12.02
CA ARG A 371 -14.97 -17.66 -13.27
C ARG A 371 -14.10 -17.14 -14.41
N ALA A 372 -13.29 -16.10 -14.17
CA ALA A 372 -12.48 -15.45 -15.19
C ALA A 372 -11.44 -16.39 -15.83
N PHE A 373 -10.91 -17.33 -15.04
CA PHE A 373 -9.93 -18.33 -15.50
C PHE A 373 -10.50 -19.73 -15.70
N GLU A 374 -11.83 -19.87 -15.61
CA GLU A 374 -12.53 -21.16 -15.77
C GLU A 374 -11.97 -22.28 -14.88
N CYS A 375 -11.55 -21.93 -13.65
CA CYS A 375 -11.03 -22.91 -12.69
C CYS A 375 -12.14 -23.90 -12.28
N THR A 376 -11.74 -25.15 -12.05
CA THR A 376 -12.62 -26.26 -11.70
C THR A 376 -12.28 -26.82 -10.33
N GLU A 377 -13.22 -27.55 -9.73
CA GLU A 377 -12.99 -28.21 -8.44
C GLU A 377 -11.82 -29.20 -8.56
N GLY A 378 -10.77 -28.97 -7.78
CA GLY A 378 -9.50 -29.69 -7.84
C GLY A 378 -8.31 -28.85 -8.33
N ASP A 379 -8.57 -27.72 -9.00
CA ASP A 379 -7.53 -26.73 -9.28
C ASP A 379 -7.11 -26.01 -8.01
N LEU A 380 -5.81 -25.68 -7.87
CA LEU A 380 -5.25 -25.13 -6.64
C LEU A 380 -5.82 -23.76 -6.26
N LEU A 381 -6.24 -22.96 -7.25
CA LEU A 381 -6.79 -21.61 -7.06
C LEU A 381 -8.33 -21.58 -7.19
N TYR A 382 -8.98 -22.75 -7.20
CA TYR A 382 -10.44 -22.81 -7.18
C TYR A 382 -10.97 -22.27 -5.85
N ALA A 383 -11.82 -21.25 -5.92
CA ALA A 383 -12.44 -20.64 -4.75
C ALA A 383 -13.59 -21.53 -4.26
N HIS A 384 -13.31 -22.33 -3.23
CA HIS A 384 -14.31 -23.22 -2.62
C HIS A 384 -15.40 -22.41 -1.91
N PRO A 385 -16.69 -22.50 -2.32
CA PRO A 385 -17.75 -21.66 -1.77
C PRO A 385 -17.90 -21.70 -0.24
N ASP A 386 -17.58 -22.83 0.39
CA ASP A 386 -17.69 -23.03 1.84
C ASP A 386 -16.47 -22.54 2.64
N GLU A 387 -15.37 -22.18 1.96
CA GLU A 387 -14.10 -21.71 2.52
C GLU A 387 -13.82 -20.22 2.24
N ILE A 388 -14.76 -19.51 1.60
CA ILE A 388 -14.62 -18.07 1.37
C ILE A 388 -14.99 -17.31 2.65
N CYS A 389 -14.10 -16.43 3.07
CA CYS A 389 -14.22 -15.59 4.26
C CYS A 389 -14.68 -14.18 3.85
N TYR A 390 -15.59 -13.56 4.60
CA TYR A 390 -16.09 -12.20 4.34
C TYR A 390 -16.10 -11.36 5.62
N LEU A 391 -15.18 -10.40 5.75
CA LEU A 391 -15.23 -9.43 6.86
C LEU A 391 -16.37 -8.43 6.63
N PHE A 392 -16.51 -7.95 5.39
CA PHE A 392 -17.52 -7.00 4.96
C PHE A 392 -18.20 -7.46 3.66
N GLY A 393 -19.48 -7.10 3.51
CA GLY A 393 -20.22 -7.36 2.27
C GLY A 393 -20.56 -8.83 2.01
N ALA A 394 -21.24 -9.03 0.87
CA ALA A 394 -21.92 -10.24 0.36
C ALA A 394 -22.65 -11.16 1.38
N ASN A 395 -22.98 -10.57 2.55
CA ASN A 395 -23.80 -11.00 3.70
C ASN A 395 -23.11 -11.65 4.92
N SER A 396 -21.78 -11.56 5.10
CA SER A 396 -21.01 -11.80 6.36
C SER A 396 -21.67 -12.76 7.40
N ILE A 397 -22.07 -13.97 6.98
CA ILE A 397 -22.95 -14.86 7.75
C ILE A 397 -22.17 -15.58 8.84
N GLY A 398 -22.62 -15.45 10.09
CA GLY A 398 -22.16 -16.30 11.18
C GLY A 398 -22.50 -17.78 10.94
N LYS A 399 -21.48 -18.61 10.73
CA LYS A 399 -21.51 -20.03 11.14
C LYS A 399 -21.37 -20.12 12.68
N TYR A 400 -22.20 -19.39 13.42
CA TYR A 400 -22.50 -19.76 14.80
C TYR A 400 -23.79 -20.56 14.74
N THR A 401 -23.65 -21.87 14.58
CA THR A 401 -24.75 -22.80 14.82
C THR A 401 -25.37 -22.45 16.17
N ALA A 402 -26.68 -22.25 16.18
CA ALA A 402 -27.49 -22.21 17.39
C ALA A 402 -27.40 -23.58 18.10
N GLU A 403 -26.28 -23.86 18.75
CA GLU A 403 -26.04 -25.06 19.59
C GLU A 403 -25.10 -24.74 20.76
N THR A 404 -25.26 -23.59 21.42
CA THR A 404 -24.74 -23.40 22.78
C THR A 404 -25.64 -22.46 23.57
N GLU A 405 -26.92 -22.81 23.72
CA GLU A 405 -27.78 -22.25 24.78
C GLU A 405 -29.00 -23.18 25.02
N SER A 406 -28.74 -24.47 25.22
CA SER A 406 -29.73 -25.39 25.79
C SER A 406 -29.08 -26.63 26.39
N ASP A 407 -28.20 -26.48 27.38
CA ASP A 407 -27.79 -27.59 28.25
C ASP A 407 -27.24 -27.06 29.59
N GLU A 408 -27.98 -26.16 30.25
CA GLU A 408 -27.92 -25.96 31.70
C GLU A 408 -29.31 -25.57 32.20
N ASN A 409 -30.23 -26.54 32.25
CA ASN A 409 -31.36 -26.61 33.18
C ASN A 409 -32.02 -27.99 33.05
N ASP A 410 -31.44 -28.98 33.72
CA ASP A 410 -32.15 -30.09 34.34
C ASP A 410 -31.44 -30.52 35.64
#